data_AF-A0AAW2P6Q2-F1
#
_entry.id   AF-A0AAW2P6Q2-F1
#
_cell.length_a   1.000
_cell.length_b   1.000
_cell.length_c   1.000
_cell.angle_alpha   90.00
_cell.angle_beta   90.00
_cell.angle_gamma   90.00
#
_symmetry.space_group_name_H-M   'P 1'
#
loop_
_entity.id
_entity.type
_entity.pdbx_description
1 polymer ?
#
loop_
_entity_poly.entity_id
_entity_poly.type
_entity_poly.pdbx_seq_one_letter_code
_entity_poly.pdbx_strand_id
1 'polypeptide(L)'
;MAVISSSFSYSVFHFPLPSCSAPSPRLSLSVSRTRLSASMDSSDELRAKFMEFPHVSGPHRDLMVELLSSVETRLGSSLQPCTLPPHVQHFGHPTGNASASLQLRPGLPSSQIDLVLGSWIHCKLPSGGTLNITSLSAYLKPSTDAPHFLLDLIQSSPTSLVLVLDLTPRKDLILHPDHLKTYYEDTQLDRHRQRLHKLPEVRPYISPSLYIRALLSPTAILVTMLVRQQILKRSFGTTSVKLQRSCCNFGSSRAPVLRDIWRSLKVLI
;
A
#
# COMPACT_ATOMS: atom_id res chain seq x y z
N MET A 1 -39.13 -24.95 -18.87
CA MET A 1 -38.24 -24.34 -19.87
C MET A 1 -38.78 -22.96 -20.21
N ALA A 2 -38.03 -21.91 -19.92
CA ALA A 2 -38.26 -20.56 -20.43
C ALA A 2 -36.87 -19.93 -20.61
N VAL A 3 -36.54 -19.61 -21.86
CA VAL A 3 -35.29 -18.97 -22.26
C VAL A 3 -35.57 -17.48 -22.30
N ILE A 4 -34.87 -16.69 -21.48
CA ILE A 4 -34.84 -15.24 -21.61
C ILE A 4 -33.49 -14.88 -22.20
N SER A 5 -33.54 -14.61 -23.51
CA SER A 5 -32.47 -13.99 -24.29
C SER A 5 -32.50 -12.49 -24.01
N SER A 6 -31.37 -11.92 -23.59
CA SER A 6 -31.17 -10.47 -23.56
C SER A 6 -29.89 -10.12 -24.31
N SER A 7 -30.07 -9.73 -25.57
CA SER A 7 -29.05 -9.12 -26.42
C SER A 7 -28.73 -7.73 -25.88
N PHE A 8 -27.49 -7.49 -25.44
CA PHE A 8 -26.98 -6.14 -25.18
C PHE A 8 -26.21 -5.63 -26.39
N SER A 9 -26.78 -4.61 -27.03
CA SER A 9 -26.20 -3.85 -28.14
C SER A 9 -25.25 -2.79 -27.57
N TYR A 10 -23.97 -2.85 -27.91
CA TYR A 10 -23.01 -1.79 -27.57
C TYR A 10 -23.10 -0.66 -28.62
N SER A 11 -23.75 0.45 -28.25
CA SER A 11 -23.70 1.70 -29.00
C SER A 11 -22.41 2.44 -28.65
N VAL A 12 -21.55 2.64 -29.65
CA VAL A 12 -20.33 3.46 -29.56
C VAL A 12 -20.74 4.93 -29.53
N PHE A 13 -20.57 5.61 -28.38
CA PHE A 13 -20.76 7.05 -28.31
C PHE A 13 -19.49 7.77 -28.78
N HIS A 14 -19.51 8.25 -30.03
CA HIS A 14 -18.57 9.22 -30.56
C HIS A 14 -18.94 10.63 -30.03
N PHE A 15 -18.03 11.25 -29.29
CA PHE A 15 -18.08 12.68 -28.99
C PHE A 15 -17.30 13.46 -30.06
N PRO A 16 -17.88 14.45 -30.74
CA PRO A 16 -17.13 15.32 -31.65
C PRO A 16 -16.39 16.41 -30.86
N LEU A 17 -15.08 16.56 -31.11
CA LEU A 17 -14.30 17.72 -30.67
C LEU A 17 -14.70 18.97 -31.46
N PRO A 18 -14.90 20.13 -30.81
CA PRO A 18 -14.90 21.41 -31.50
C PRO A 18 -13.46 21.83 -31.82
N SER A 19 -13.18 22.04 -33.10
CA SER A 19 -11.99 22.72 -33.60
C SER A 19 -12.18 24.23 -33.42
N CYS A 20 -11.36 24.87 -32.60
CA CYS A 20 -11.26 26.33 -32.51
C CYS A 20 -9.80 26.75 -32.64
N SER A 21 -9.45 27.22 -33.83
CA SER A 21 -8.20 27.89 -34.15
C SER A 21 -8.29 29.37 -33.78
N ALA A 22 -7.45 29.84 -32.85
CA ALA A 22 -7.12 31.25 -32.71
C ALA A 22 -5.64 31.40 -32.27
N PRO A 23 -4.87 32.34 -32.84
CA PRO A 23 -3.45 32.49 -32.54
C PRO A 23 -3.24 33.30 -31.26
N SER A 24 -2.19 33.00 -30.51
CA SER A 24 -1.76 33.83 -29.36
C SER A 24 -0.24 34.06 -29.40
N PRO A 25 0.22 35.24 -28.94
CA PRO A 25 1.53 35.79 -29.25
C PRO A 25 2.63 35.18 -28.38
N ARG A 26 3.81 34.99 -28.97
CA ARG A 26 5.01 34.51 -28.27
C ARG A 26 5.61 35.66 -27.45
N LEU A 27 5.47 35.59 -26.13
CA LEU A 27 6.32 36.35 -25.20
C LEU A 27 7.46 35.43 -24.74
N SER A 28 8.68 35.77 -25.12
CA SER A 28 9.91 35.10 -24.70
C SER A 28 10.26 35.51 -23.28
N LEU A 29 10.03 34.61 -22.31
CA LEU A 29 10.55 34.74 -20.96
C LEU A 29 11.91 34.02 -20.88
N SER A 30 12.99 34.80 -20.75
CA SER A 30 14.32 34.28 -20.41
C SER A 30 14.29 33.87 -18.93
N VAL A 31 14.30 32.56 -18.66
CA VAL A 31 14.46 32.03 -17.29
C VAL A 31 15.93 31.67 -17.09
N SER A 32 16.60 32.49 -16.29
CA SER A 32 17.94 32.24 -15.78
C SER A 32 17.98 30.91 -15.02
N ARG A 33 18.74 29.93 -15.53
CA ARG A 33 19.04 28.68 -14.83
C ARG A 33 20.03 28.96 -13.69
N THR A 34 19.53 29.19 -12.48
CA THR A 34 20.33 28.99 -11.26
C THR A 34 20.55 27.49 -11.08
N ARG A 35 21.77 27.03 -11.36
CA ARG A 35 22.26 25.71 -10.96
C ARG A 35 22.33 25.69 -9.42
N LEU A 36 21.32 25.14 -8.77
CA LEU A 36 21.44 24.73 -7.37
C LEU A 36 22.15 23.38 -7.36
N SER A 37 23.35 23.38 -6.80
CA SER A 37 24.11 22.18 -6.46
C SER A 37 23.26 21.28 -5.59
N ALA A 38 22.94 20.08 -6.07
CA ALA A 38 22.31 19.04 -5.26
C ALA A 38 23.29 18.63 -4.15
N SER A 39 23.00 19.08 -2.92
CA SER A 39 23.64 18.56 -1.72
C SER A 39 23.26 17.09 -1.55
N MET A 40 24.27 16.21 -1.52
CA MET A 40 24.09 14.77 -1.34
C MET A 40 23.49 14.40 0.03
N ASP A 41 23.38 15.35 0.98
CA ASP A 41 22.76 15.14 2.31
C ASP A 41 21.22 15.07 2.27
N SER A 42 20.57 15.63 1.24
CA SER A 42 19.11 15.79 1.27
C SER A 42 18.32 14.48 1.08
N SER A 43 18.88 13.50 0.36
CA SER A 43 18.14 12.27 0.02
C SER A 43 18.02 11.32 1.22
N ASP A 44 19.09 11.17 2.00
CA ASP A 44 19.12 10.27 3.15
C ASP A 44 18.29 10.82 4.31
N GLU A 45 18.27 12.14 4.50
CA GLU A 45 17.41 12.81 5.48
C GLU A 45 15.92 12.62 5.13
N LEU A 46 15.53 12.83 3.87
CA LEU A 46 14.14 12.63 3.43
C LEU A 46 13.71 11.17 3.55
N ARG A 47 14.62 10.22 3.29
CA ARG A 47 14.39 8.79 3.52
C ARG A 47 14.21 8.50 5.01
N ALA A 48 15.10 9.01 5.87
CA ALA A 48 15.00 8.82 7.31
C ALA A 48 13.65 9.31 7.83
N LYS A 49 13.23 10.51 7.40
CA LYS A 49 11.94 11.09 7.74
C LYS A 49 10.74 10.27 7.24
N PHE A 50 10.82 9.67 6.04
CA PHE A 50 9.79 8.77 5.55
C PHE A 50 9.62 7.54 6.45
N MET A 51 10.74 7.00 6.93
CA MET A 51 10.80 5.80 7.77
C MET A 51 10.39 6.04 9.24
N GLU A 52 10.07 7.27 9.65
CA GLU A 52 9.65 7.58 11.02
C GLU A 52 8.26 7.03 11.37
N PHE A 53 7.34 6.99 10.41
CA PHE A 53 5.90 6.69 10.60
C PHE A 53 5.33 7.29 11.89
N PRO A 54 5.32 8.63 12.03
CA PRO A 54 5.21 9.31 13.32
C PRO A 54 3.85 9.18 14.03
N HIS A 55 2.80 8.77 13.30
CA HIS A 55 1.42 8.79 13.79
C HIS A 55 0.82 7.40 14.08
N VAL A 56 1.60 6.34 13.93
CA VAL A 56 1.15 4.95 14.16
C VAL A 56 1.79 4.33 15.40
N SER A 57 1.25 3.21 15.88
CA SER A 57 1.81 2.49 17.03
C SER A 57 3.20 1.93 16.74
N GLY A 58 4.00 1.67 17.78
CA GLY A 58 5.33 1.06 17.64
C GLY A 58 5.34 -0.21 16.77
N PRO A 59 4.51 -1.23 17.06
CA PRO A 59 4.44 -2.43 16.24
C PRO A 59 4.03 -2.18 14.77
N HIS A 60 3.19 -1.19 14.51
CA HIS A 60 2.79 -0.81 13.14
C HIS A 60 3.98 -0.18 12.41
N ARG A 61 4.66 0.79 13.02
CA ARG A 61 5.89 1.38 12.47
C ARG A 61 6.93 0.30 12.19
N ASP A 62 7.22 -0.55 13.17
CA ASP A 62 8.27 -1.56 13.05
C ASP A 62 7.99 -2.53 11.89
N LEU A 63 6.71 -2.89 11.68
CA LEU A 63 6.29 -3.68 10.52
C LEU A 63 6.56 -2.95 9.20
N MET A 64 6.14 -1.69 9.07
CA MET A 64 6.35 -0.92 7.83
C MET A 64 7.83 -0.73 7.52
N VAL A 65 8.64 -0.47 8.55
CA VAL A 65 10.10 -0.39 8.45
C VAL A 65 10.69 -1.73 7.98
N GLU A 66 10.31 -2.86 8.59
CA GLU A 66 10.78 -4.19 8.18
C GLU A 66 10.44 -4.50 6.71
N LEU A 67 9.21 -4.17 6.29
CA LEU A 67 8.74 -4.39 4.92
C LEU A 67 9.53 -3.54 3.91
N LEU A 68 9.66 -2.24 4.16
CA LEU A 68 10.39 -1.33 3.26
C LEU A 68 11.87 -1.66 3.22
N SER A 69 12.51 -1.95 4.36
CA SER A 69 13.90 -2.40 4.37
C SER A 69 14.09 -3.75 3.65
N SER A 70 13.10 -4.64 3.71
CA SER A 70 13.11 -5.90 2.95
C SER A 70 13.01 -5.67 1.45
N VAL A 71 12.18 -4.72 1.01
CA VAL A 71 12.10 -4.27 -0.38
C VAL A 71 13.44 -3.70 -0.83
N GLU A 72 14.02 -2.77 -0.07
CA GLU A 72 15.30 -2.14 -0.39
C GLU A 72 16.42 -3.18 -0.50
N THR A 73 16.49 -4.12 0.46
CA THR A 73 17.52 -5.16 0.49
C THR A 73 17.44 -6.10 -0.71
N ARG A 74 16.23 -6.43 -1.19
CA ARG A 74 16.02 -7.47 -2.21
C ARG A 74 15.88 -6.91 -3.62
N LEU A 75 15.22 -5.77 -3.74
CA LEU A 75 14.88 -5.15 -5.02
C LEU A 75 15.73 -3.91 -5.28
N GLY A 76 16.58 -3.48 -4.33
CA GLY A 76 17.35 -2.24 -4.43
C GLY A 76 18.21 -2.14 -5.69
N SER A 77 18.83 -3.24 -6.15
CA SER A 77 19.60 -3.29 -7.40
C SER A 77 18.74 -3.18 -8.66
N SER A 78 17.43 -3.39 -8.54
CA SER A 78 16.44 -3.34 -9.62
C SER A 78 15.65 -2.03 -9.63
N LEU A 79 15.93 -1.11 -8.69
CA LEU A 79 15.19 0.12 -8.44
C LEU A 79 16.10 1.34 -8.53
N GLN A 80 15.61 2.39 -9.16
CA GLN A 80 16.22 3.71 -9.14
C GLN A 80 16.05 4.38 -7.76
N PRO A 81 16.81 5.45 -7.47
CA PRO A 81 16.54 6.33 -6.34
C PRO A 81 15.13 6.96 -6.41
N CYS A 82 14.70 7.57 -5.31
CA CYS A 82 13.42 8.29 -5.29
C CYS A 82 13.46 9.47 -6.28
N THR A 83 12.43 9.59 -7.13
CA THR A 83 12.35 10.66 -8.15
C THR A 83 11.48 11.83 -7.75
N LEU A 84 10.83 11.76 -6.59
CA LEU A 84 9.92 12.80 -6.12
C LEU A 84 10.69 14.03 -5.60
N PRO A 85 10.24 15.25 -5.92
CA PRO A 85 10.77 16.46 -5.27
C PRO A 85 10.56 16.44 -3.75
N PRO A 86 11.40 17.11 -2.94
CA PRO A 86 11.29 17.11 -1.47
C PRO A 86 9.91 17.51 -0.93
N HIS A 87 9.27 18.50 -1.55
CA HIS A 87 7.93 18.99 -1.17
C HIS A 87 6.79 18.02 -1.51
N VAL A 88 7.06 16.99 -2.33
CA VAL A 88 6.12 15.89 -2.62
C VAL A 88 6.43 14.68 -1.74
N GLN A 89 7.71 14.47 -1.38
CA GLN A 89 8.09 13.41 -0.46
C GLN A 89 7.55 13.63 0.95
N HIS A 90 7.41 14.88 1.38
CA HIS A 90 6.86 15.24 2.67
C HIS A 90 6.02 16.51 2.53
N PHE A 91 4.74 16.41 2.83
CA PHE A 91 3.81 17.53 2.74
C PHE A 91 2.76 17.47 3.84
N GLY A 92 2.13 18.60 4.09
CA GLY A 92 1.08 18.70 5.07
C GLY A 92 0.26 19.97 4.84
N HIS A 93 -0.94 19.97 5.40
CA HIS A 93 -1.77 21.14 5.39
C HIS A 93 -1.16 22.20 6.33
N PRO A 94 -1.12 23.50 5.96
CA PRO A 94 -0.51 24.55 6.78
C PRO A 94 -1.06 24.65 8.21
N THR A 95 -2.33 24.26 8.42
CA THR A 95 -2.96 24.26 9.75
C THR A 95 -2.54 23.08 10.63
N GLY A 96 -1.74 22.13 10.12
CA GLY A 96 -1.31 20.95 10.86
C GLY A 96 -2.40 19.88 11.07
N ASN A 97 -3.49 19.94 10.31
CA ASN A 97 -4.58 18.96 10.39
C ASN A 97 -4.34 17.71 9.53
N ALA A 98 -3.46 17.78 8.54
CA ALA A 98 -3.10 16.65 7.71
C ALA A 98 -1.60 16.70 7.38
N SER A 99 -0.98 15.53 7.34
CA SER A 99 0.42 15.34 6.95
C SER A 99 0.54 14.02 6.19
N ALA A 100 1.48 13.96 5.26
CA ALA A 100 1.74 12.76 4.50
C ALA A 100 3.19 12.71 4.04
N SER A 101 3.64 11.51 3.75
CA SER A 101 4.91 11.27 3.08
C SER A 101 4.75 10.21 1.99
N LEU A 102 5.51 10.40 0.91
CA LEU A 102 5.54 9.53 -0.25
C LEU A 102 6.97 9.20 -0.62
N GLN A 103 7.20 7.94 -0.94
CA GLN A 103 8.44 7.47 -1.54
C GLN A 103 8.09 6.69 -2.80
N LEU A 104 8.55 7.17 -3.97
CA LEU A 104 8.34 6.51 -5.25
C LEU A 104 9.69 6.17 -5.85
N ARG A 105 9.94 4.87 -6.06
CA ARG A 105 11.16 4.35 -6.65
C ARG A 105 10.83 3.62 -7.96
N PRO A 106 11.17 4.20 -9.12
CA PRO A 106 10.99 3.52 -10.40
C PRO A 106 11.87 2.28 -10.50
N GLY A 107 11.44 1.28 -11.27
CA GLY A 107 12.31 0.18 -11.66
C GLY A 107 13.33 0.59 -12.71
N LEU A 108 14.47 -0.11 -12.75
CA LEU A 108 15.42 0.04 -13.84
C LEU A 108 14.79 -0.36 -15.18
N PRO A 109 15.28 0.14 -16.33
CA PRO A 109 14.76 -0.24 -17.64
C PRO A 109 14.74 -1.76 -17.87
N SER A 110 15.77 -2.47 -17.41
CA SER A 110 15.91 -3.94 -17.49
C SER A 110 15.06 -4.73 -16.49
N SER A 111 14.49 -4.07 -15.47
CA SER A 111 13.65 -4.71 -14.46
C SER A 111 12.24 -4.94 -14.97
N GLN A 112 11.56 -5.97 -14.45
CA GLN A 112 10.11 -6.14 -14.63
C GLN A 112 9.28 -5.21 -13.73
N ILE A 113 9.89 -4.61 -12.71
CA ILE A 113 9.24 -3.64 -11.83
C ILE A 113 9.08 -2.33 -12.59
N ASP A 114 7.89 -1.74 -12.52
CA ASP A 114 7.62 -0.40 -13.03
C ASP A 114 7.92 0.65 -11.95
N LEU A 115 7.29 0.51 -10.78
CA LEU A 115 7.56 1.34 -9.62
C LEU A 115 7.21 0.63 -8.31
N VAL A 116 7.88 1.04 -7.24
CA VAL A 116 7.48 0.77 -5.85
C VAL A 116 7.06 2.10 -5.22
N LEU A 117 5.89 2.09 -4.58
CA LEU A 117 5.32 3.22 -3.86
C LEU A 117 5.14 2.87 -2.38
N GLY A 118 5.82 3.61 -1.52
CA GLY A 118 5.56 3.63 -0.08
C GLY A 118 4.88 4.94 0.30
N SER A 119 3.94 4.89 1.24
CA SER A 119 3.31 6.09 1.77
C SER A 119 2.90 5.98 3.22
N TRP A 120 2.74 7.13 3.86
CA TRP A 120 1.90 7.27 5.04
C TRP A 120 1.11 8.57 4.98
N ILE A 121 -0.10 8.55 5.52
CA ILE A 121 -1.02 9.69 5.60
C ILE A 121 -1.56 9.76 7.01
N HIS A 122 -1.56 10.95 7.59
CA HIS A 122 -2.21 11.29 8.84
C HIS A 122 -3.19 12.44 8.61
N CYS A 123 -4.39 12.32 9.16
CA CYS A 123 -5.40 13.36 9.11
C CYS A 123 -6.21 13.40 10.41
N LYS A 124 -6.42 14.60 10.96
CA LYS A 124 -7.37 14.85 12.04
C LYS A 124 -8.77 15.01 11.46
N LEU A 125 -9.69 14.18 11.93
CA LEU A 125 -11.07 14.19 11.48
C LEU A 125 -11.89 15.24 12.24
N PRO A 126 -12.90 15.87 11.62
CA PRO A 126 -13.78 16.82 12.30
C PRO A 126 -14.50 16.25 13.53
N SER A 127 -14.67 14.92 13.58
CA SER A 127 -15.23 14.19 14.72
C SER A 127 -14.30 14.11 15.94
N GLY A 128 -13.08 14.65 15.87
CA GLY A 128 -12.05 14.54 16.91
C GLY A 128 -11.20 13.27 16.82
N GLY A 129 -11.51 12.37 15.88
CA GLY A 129 -10.70 11.17 15.59
C GLY A 129 -9.49 11.46 14.68
N THR A 130 -8.72 10.43 14.39
CA THR A 130 -7.61 10.48 13.43
C THR A 130 -7.73 9.37 12.41
N LEU A 131 -7.38 9.68 11.16
CA LEU A 131 -7.15 8.71 10.10
C LEU A 131 -5.65 8.57 9.89
N ASN A 132 -5.14 7.36 10.08
CA ASN A 132 -3.78 6.99 9.73
C ASN A 132 -3.83 5.89 8.66
N ILE A 133 -3.08 6.08 7.58
CA ILE A 133 -2.92 5.10 6.52
C ILE A 133 -1.42 4.92 6.30
N THR A 134 -0.97 3.67 6.19
CA THR A 134 0.36 3.37 5.65
C THR A 134 0.22 2.36 4.54
N SER A 135 0.89 2.60 3.43
CA SER A 135 0.77 1.79 2.23
C SER A 135 2.13 1.39 1.69
N LEU A 136 2.16 0.21 1.08
CA LEU A 136 3.25 -0.26 0.25
C LEU A 136 2.66 -0.98 -0.96
N SER A 137 2.97 -0.51 -2.16
CA SER A 137 2.57 -1.16 -3.40
C SER A 137 3.74 -1.27 -4.37
N ALA A 138 3.70 -2.30 -5.20
CA ALA A 138 4.66 -2.50 -6.28
C ALA A 138 3.90 -2.83 -7.57
N TYR A 139 4.15 -2.03 -8.60
CA TYR A 139 3.57 -2.19 -9.92
C TYR A 139 4.61 -2.79 -10.87
N LEU A 140 4.14 -3.64 -11.76
CA LEU A 140 4.97 -4.38 -12.71
C LEU A 140 4.68 -3.91 -14.13
N LYS A 141 5.70 -3.95 -14.97
CA LYS A 141 5.63 -3.52 -16.37
C LYS A 141 4.77 -4.47 -17.21
N PRO A 142 4.31 -4.02 -18.38
CA PRO A 142 3.63 -4.86 -19.37
C PRO A 142 4.46 -6.04 -19.90
N SER A 143 5.78 -6.04 -19.69
CA SER A 143 6.67 -7.14 -20.10
C SER A 143 6.50 -8.44 -19.30
N THR A 144 5.70 -8.41 -18.24
CA THR A 144 5.28 -9.58 -17.47
C THR A 144 3.78 -9.52 -17.22
N ASP A 145 3.16 -10.68 -17.01
CA ASP A 145 1.75 -10.81 -16.59
C ASP A 145 1.59 -11.08 -15.09
N ALA A 146 2.69 -11.10 -14.34
CA ALA A 146 2.65 -11.31 -12.89
C ALA A 146 1.79 -10.26 -12.17
N PRO A 147 1.00 -10.64 -11.15
CA PRO A 147 0.24 -9.73 -10.28
C PRO A 147 1.04 -8.56 -9.70
N HIS A 148 0.36 -7.44 -9.40
CA HIS A 148 0.95 -6.38 -8.60
C HIS A 148 0.94 -6.73 -7.11
N PHE A 149 1.68 -5.98 -6.29
CA PHE A 149 1.63 -6.11 -4.83
C PHE A 149 0.91 -4.91 -4.21
N LEU A 150 0.02 -5.16 -3.25
CA LEU A 150 -0.67 -4.13 -2.48
C LEU A 150 -0.70 -4.50 -0.99
N LEU A 151 -0.31 -3.55 -0.15
CA LEU A 151 -0.50 -3.59 1.29
C LEU A 151 -0.96 -2.22 1.77
N ASP A 152 -2.12 -2.18 2.45
CA ASP A 152 -2.61 -1.01 3.18
C ASP A 152 -2.94 -1.39 4.62
N LEU A 153 -2.50 -0.55 5.55
CA LEU A 153 -2.91 -0.56 6.96
C LEU A 153 -3.65 0.75 7.24
N ILE A 154 -4.94 0.66 7.53
CA ILE A 154 -5.85 1.79 7.66
C ILE A 154 -6.44 1.80 9.07
N GLN A 155 -6.11 2.83 9.84
CA GLN A 155 -6.60 3.03 11.20
C GLN A 155 -7.40 4.33 11.27
N SER A 156 -8.74 4.20 11.33
CA SER A 156 -9.66 5.33 11.51
C SER A 156 -10.21 5.45 12.93
N SER A 157 -9.86 4.52 13.83
CA SER A 157 -10.22 4.57 15.24
C SER A 157 -9.11 4.00 16.12
N PRO A 158 -9.08 4.33 17.43
CA PRO A 158 -8.05 3.81 18.34
C PRO A 158 -8.10 2.29 18.55
N THR A 159 -9.22 1.65 18.21
CA THR A 159 -9.49 0.23 18.53
C THR A 159 -9.66 -0.66 17.30
N SER A 160 -9.53 -0.13 16.09
CA SER A 160 -9.76 -0.87 14.85
C SER A 160 -8.72 -0.54 13.80
N LEU A 161 -8.08 -1.58 13.27
CA LEU A 161 -7.10 -1.51 12.20
C LEU A 161 -7.58 -2.39 11.04
N VAL A 162 -7.74 -1.81 9.86
CA VAL A 162 -8.04 -2.55 8.64
C VAL A 162 -6.72 -2.90 7.95
N LEU A 163 -6.58 -4.16 7.56
CA LEU A 163 -5.51 -4.66 6.69
C LEU A 163 -6.13 -5.03 5.34
N VAL A 164 -5.57 -4.45 4.29
CA VAL A 164 -5.74 -4.90 2.90
C VAL A 164 -4.39 -5.41 2.44
N LEU A 165 -4.31 -6.67 2.05
CA LEU A 165 -3.09 -7.28 1.51
C LEU A 165 -3.44 -8.21 0.38
N ASP A 166 -2.83 -7.99 -0.77
CA ASP A 166 -3.15 -8.75 -1.97
C ASP A 166 -2.00 -8.80 -2.99
N LEU A 167 -2.06 -9.83 -3.84
CA LEU A 167 -1.39 -9.86 -5.13
C LEU A 167 -2.44 -9.58 -6.22
N THR A 168 -2.59 -8.32 -6.64
CA THR A 168 -3.73 -7.93 -7.47
C THR A 168 -3.61 -8.46 -8.90
N PRO A 169 -4.65 -9.11 -9.44
CA PRO A 169 -4.61 -9.71 -10.77
C PRO A 169 -4.53 -8.63 -11.85
N ARG A 170 -3.81 -8.95 -12.93
CA ARG A 170 -3.69 -8.11 -14.13
C ARG A 170 -4.37 -8.71 -15.36
N LYS A 171 -5.00 -9.86 -15.18
CA LYS A 171 -5.81 -10.56 -16.17
C LYS A 171 -7.16 -10.86 -15.57
N ASP A 172 -8.17 -10.95 -16.42
CA ASP A 172 -9.48 -11.47 -16.04
C ASP A 172 -9.32 -12.95 -15.65
N LEU A 173 -9.59 -13.27 -14.38
CA LEU A 173 -9.37 -14.60 -13.82
C LEU A 173 -10.39 -15.63 -14.31
N ILE A 174 -11.53 -15.19 -14.88
CA ILE A 174 -12.52 -16.07 -15.50
C ILE A 174 -12.07 -16.44 -16.91
N LEU A 175 -11.56 -15.46 -17.67
CA LEU A 175 -11.06 -15.69 -19.03
C LEU A 175 -9.69 -16.38 -19.07
N HIS A 176 -8.91 -16.28 -17.99
CA HIS A 176 -7.55 -16.81 -17.90
C HIS A 176 -7.38 -17.76 -16.69
N PRO A 177 -7.98 -18.96 -16.72
CA PRO A 177 -7.93 -19.91 -15.60
C PRO A 177 -6.49 -20.38 -15.27
N ASP A 178 -5.60 -20.44 -16.27
CA ASP A 178 -4.19 -20.79 -16.03
C ASP A 178 -3.46 -19.73 -15.17
N HIS A 179 -3.85 -18.44 -15.30
CA HIS A 179 -3.31 -17.35 -14.50
C HIS A 179 -3.79 -17.46 -13.05
N LEU A 180 -5.08 -17.76 -12.86
CA LEU A 180 -5.66 -18.05 -11.55
C LEU A 180 -4.91 -19.19 -10.86
N LYS A 181 -4.73 -20.31 -11.57
CA LYS A 181 -4.04 -21.49 -11.05
C LYS A 181 -2.60 -21.17 -10.66
N THR A 182 -1.84 -20.58 -11.57
CA THR A 182 -0.40 -20.31 -11.41
C THR A 182 -0.11 -19.42 -10.20
N TYR A 183 -0.86 -18.32 -10.05
CA TYR A 183 -0.51 -17.28 -9.07
C TYR A 183 -1.29 -17.37 -7.77
N TYR A 184 -2.43 -18.06 -7.72
CA TYR A 184 -3.31 -18.05 -6.54
C TYR A 184 -3.58 -19.45 -5.97
N GLU A 185 -3.78 -20.46 -6.83
CA GLU A 185 -4.07 -21.83 -6.36
C GLU A 185 -2.78 -22.57 -5.98
N ASP A 186 -1.81 -22.60 -6.91
CA ASP A 186 -0.54 -23.33 -6.73
C ASP A 186 0.33 -22.70 -5.63
N THR A 187 0.24 -21.38 -5.45
CA THR A 187 0.96 -20.62 -4.41
C THR A 187 0.36 -20.80 -3.01
N GLN A 188 -0.86 -21.32 -2.91
CA GLN A 188 -1.57 -21.56 -1.64
C GLN A 188 -1.73 -20.30 -0.78
N LEU A 189 -1.83 -19.11 -1.40
CA LEU A 189 -1.90 -17.83 -0.70
C LEU A 189 -3.11 -17.74 0.25
N ASP A 190 -4.22 -18.41 -0.10
CA ASP A 190 -5.44 -18.42 0.71
C ASP A 190 -5.21 -18.97 2.13
N ARG A 191 -4.20 -19.82 2.33
CA ARG A 191 -3.85 -20.35 3.66
C ARG A 191 -3.53 -19.24 4.65
N HIS A 192 -2.95 -18.13 4.19
CA HIS A 192 -2.62 -17.00 5.05
C HIS A 192 -3.87 -16.28 5.54
N ARG A 193 -4.83 -16.04 4.64
CA ARG A 193 -6.15 -15.49 4.97
C ARG A 193 -6.91 -16.39 5.93
N GLN A 194 -6.95 -17.70 5.66
CA GLN A 194 -7.58 -18.70 6.54
C GLN A 194 -6.96 -18.72 7.94
N ARG A 195 -5.62 -18.61 8.05
CA ARG A 195 -4.92 -18.56 9.35
C ARG A 195 -5.30 -17.30 10.13
N LEU A 196 -5.36 -16.14 9.49
CA LEU A 196 -5.75 -14.89 10.15
C LEU A 196 -7.21 -14.95 10.65
N HIS A 197 -8.13 -15.51 9.87
CA HIS A 197 -9.53 -15.65 10.28
C HIS A 197 -9.76 -16.56 11.50
N LYS A 198 -8.79 -17.39 11.88
CA LYS A 198 -8.86 -18.21 13.11
C LYS A 198 -8.59 -17.40 14.37
N LEU A 199 -8.06 -16.19 14.25
CA LEU A 199 -7.78 -15.32 15.40
C LEU A 199 -9.07 -14.65 15.89
N PRO A 200 -9.36 -14.65 17.20
CA PRO A 200 -10.60 -14.09 17.73
C PRO A 200 -10.71 -12.56 17.56
N GLU A 201 -9.59 -11.86 17.43
CA GLU A 201 -9.51 -10.41 17.23
C GLU A 201 -9.72 -10.00 15.76
N VAL A 202 -9.75 -10.96 14.83
CA VAL A 202 -9.82 -10.73 13.38
C VAL A 202 -11.24 -10.96 12.88
N ARG A 203 -11.75 -9.98 12.13
CA ARG A 203 -13.04 -10.07 11.42
C ARG A 203 -12.83 -9.78 9.94
N PRO A 204 -13.62 -10.35 9.02
CA PRO A 204 -13.61 -9.93 7.63
C PRO A 204 -13.93 -8.44 7.50
N TYR A 205 -13.18 -7.73 6.67
CA TYR A 205 -13.48 -6.36 6.27
C TYR A 205 -14.16 -6.38 4.90
N ILE A 206 -15.33 -5.76 4.80
CA ILE A 206 -16.04 -5.60 3.53
C ILE A 206 -15.87 -4.15 3.10
N SER A 207 -15.08 -3.93 2.05
CA SER A 207 -14.87 -2.58 1.53
C SER A 207 -16.20 -1.99 1.04
N PRO A 208 -16.54 -0.73 1.38
CA PRO A 208 -17.74 -0.09 0.86
C PRO A 208 -17.68 0.07 -0.67
N SER A 209 -16.48 0.21 -1.24
CA SER A 209 -16.28 0.31 -2.69
C SER A 209 -16.40 -1.04 -3.39
N LEU A 210 -17.36 -1.18 -4.30
CA LEU A 210 -17.47 -2.35 -5.19
C LEU A 210 -16.26 -2.49 -6.10
N TYR A 211 -15.66 -1.38 -6.52
CA TYR A 211 -14.45 -1.39 -7.34
C TYR A 211 -13.29 -2.08 -6.62
N ILE A 212 -13.06 -1.75 -5.34
CA ILE A 212 -12.03 -2.43 -4.54
C ILE A 212 -12.35 -3.92 -4.42
N ARG A 213 -13.61 -4.29 -4.19
CA ARG A 213 -14.00 -5.71 -4.11
C ARG A 213 -13.74 -6.49 -5.41
N ALA A 214 -13.90 -5.84 -6.57
CA ALA A 214 -13.68 -6.45 -7.88
C ALA A 214 -12.19 -6.44 -8.29
N LEU A 215 -11.41 -5.48 -7.81
CA LEU A 215 -9.99 -5.34 -8.13
C LEU A 215 -9.13 -6.41 -7.46
N LEU A 216 -9.49 -6.81 -6.24
CA LEU A 216 -8.67 -7.69 -5.42
C LEU A 216 -8.86 -9.17 -5.81
N SER A 217 -7.81 -9.96 -5.60
CA SER A 217 -7.78 -11.37 -5.94
C SER A 217 -8.70 -12.22 -5.04
N PRO A 218 -9.04 -13.45 -5.45
CA PRO A 218 -9.78 -14.40 -4.63
C PRO A 218 -9.09 -14.77 -3.31
N THR A 219 -7.78 -14.54 -3.18
CA THR A 219 -6.99 -14.88 -1.97
C THR A 219 -6.63 -13.65 -1.14
N ALA A 220 -7.13 -12.47 -1.51
CA ALA A 220 -6.87 -11.21 -0.83
C ALA A 220 -7.26 -11.25 0.66
N ILE A 221 -6.38 -10.71 1.51
CA ILE A 221 -6.63 -10.56 2.93
C ILE A 221 -7.25 -9.19 3.16
N LEU A 222 -8.58 -9.17 3.37
CA LEU A 222 -9.32 -8.00 3.82
C LEU A 222 -9.87 -8.26 5.21
N VAL A 223 -9.21 -7.73 6.22
CA VAL A 223 -9.60 -7.97 7.61
C VAL A 223 -9.59 -6.70 8.44
N THR A 224 -10.48 -6.66 9.42
CA THR A 224 -10.45 -5.72 10.53
C THR A 224 -9.91 -6.43 11.76
N MET A 225 -8.92 -5.81 12.40
CA MET A 225 -8.29 -6.27 13.64
C MET A 225 -8.70 -5.36 14.78
N LEU A 226 -9.22 -5.95 15.86
CA LEU A 226 -9.54 -5.23 17.08
C LEU A 226 -8.27 -4.97 17.88
N VAL A 227 -7.92 -3.71 18.05
CA VAL A 227 -6.80 -3.26 18.87
C VAL A 227 -7.31 -3.06 20.30
N ARG A 228 -6.95 -3.98 21.21
CA ARG A 228 -7.23 -3.79 22.64
C ARG A 228 -6.15 -2.91 23.27
N GLN A 229 -6.50 -1.70 23.68
CA GLN A 229 -5.68 -0.90 24.58
C GLN A 229 -5.89 -1.40 26.02
N GLN A 230 -4.83 -1.89 26.68
CA GLN A 230 -4.85 -2.00 28.15
C GLN A 230 -4.29 -0.71 28.72
N ILE A 231 -5.14 0.03 29.44
CA ILE A 231 -4.80 1.24 30.19
C ILE A 231 -3.94 0.80 31.38
N LEU A 232 -2.64 1.13 31.36
CA LEU A 232 -1.77 0.94 32.52
C LEU A 232 -1.69 2.25 33.31
N LYS A 233 -2.62 2.47 34.24
CA LYS A 233 -2.46 3.44 35.33
C LYS A 233 -2.57 2.72 36.67
N ARG A 234 -1.45 2.79 37.41
CA ARG A 234 -1.27 2.48 38.83
C ARG A 234 -1.52 1.03 39.23
N SER A 235 -0.46 0.34 39.66
CA SER A 235 -0.12 0.20 41.08
C SER A 235 0.83 -1.00 41.29
N PHE A 236 1.91 -0.77 42.04
CA PHE A 236 2.94 -1.72 42.49
C PHE A 236 3.76 -2.39 41.37
N GLY A 237 5.09 -2.25 41.35
CA GLY A 237 5.99 -2.62 42.43
C GLY A 237 6.54 -4.00 42.11
N THR A 238 7.65 -4.02 41.38
CA THR A 238 8.60 -5.13 41.21
C THR A 238 8.05 -6.50 40.81
N THR A 239 8.56 -7.00 39.68
CA THR A 239 8.53 -8.40 39.20
C THR A 239 7.20 -8.96 38.65
N SER A 240 7.21 -9.19 37.33
CA SER A 240 6.40 -10.17 36.58
C SER A 240 4.92 -9.86 36.37
N VAL A 241 4.56 -9.29 35.20
CA VAL A 241 3.28 -9.62 34.53
C VAL A 241 3.50 -9.70 33.02
N LYS A 242 3.64 -10.95 32.55
CA LYS A 242 3.25 -11.39 31.21
C LYS A 242 1.81 -10.92 30.94
N LEU A 243 1.58 -9.95 30.06
CA LEU A 243 0.40 -9.89 29.19
C LEU A 243 0.53 -8.72 28.19
N GLN A 244 1.23 -8.97 27.08
CA GLN A 244 1.26 -8.08 25.91
C GLN A 244 1.09 -8.90 24.61
N ARG A 245 0.38 -10.04 24.70
CA ARG A 245 0.50 -11.14 23.73
C ARG A 245 -0.63 -11.32 22.71
N SER A 246 -1.70 -10.52 22.70
CA SER A 246 -2.79 -10.75 21.72
C SER A 246 -2.70 -9.93 20.44
N CYS A 247 -2.31 -8.64 20.50
CA CYS A 247 -2.23 -7.81 19.27
C CYS A 247 -0.80 -7.44 18.85
N CYS A 248 0.19 -7.54 19.75
CA CYS A 248 1.58 -7.15 19.48
C CYS A 248 2.48 -8.28 18.95
N ASN A 249 1.95 -9.49 18.73
CA ASN A 249 2.73 -10.61 18.17
C ASN A 249 2.96 -10.51 16.66
N PHE A 250 2.53 -9.43 16.00
CA PHE A 250 2.97 -9.12 14.65
C PHE A 250 4.37 -8.46 14.60
N GLY A 251 4.80 -7.79 15.68
CA GLY A 251 6.05 -6.99 15.71
C GLY A 251 7.22 -7.60 16.50
N SER A 252 7.05 -8.75 17.17
CA SER A 252 8.13 -9.37 17.93
C SER A 252 8.20 -10.87 17.65
N SER A 253 9.27 -11.29 16.96
CA SER A 253 9.70 -12.68 16.77
C SER A 253 8.76 -13.65 16.00
N ARG A 254 7.52 -13.29 15.62
CA ARG A 254 6.59 -14.20 14.94
C ARG A 254 5.65 -13.55 13.90
N ALA A 255 6.21 -12.98 12.84
CA ALA A 255 5.47 -12.70 11.59
C ALA A 255 5.83 -13.73 10.47
N PRO A 256 5.57 -15.04 10.64
CA PRO A 256 5.80 -16.00 9.57
C PRO A 256 4.88 -15.72 8.38
N VAL A 257 3.65 -15.24 8.58
CA VAL A 257 2.68 -15.05 7.49
C VAL A 257 3.09 -14.00 6.46
N LEU A 258 3.51 -12.79 6.87
CA LEU A 258 3.96 -11.76 5.92
C LEU A 258 5.32 -12.10 5.30
N ARG A 259 6.22 -12.72 6.07
CA ARG A 259 7.49 -13.22 5.54
C ARG A 259 7.31 -14.40 4.59
N ASP A 260 6.31 -15.24 4.79
CA ASP A 260 5.97 -16.37 3.93
C ASP A 260 5.28 -15.87 2.65
N ILE A 261 4.36 -14.90 2.74
CA ILE A 261 3.78 -14.20 1.57
C ILE A 261 4.90 -13.52 0.75
N TRP A 262 5.85 -12.88 1.44
CA TRP A 262 7.02 -12.27 0.83
C TRP A 262 8.04 -13.29 0.28
N ARG A 263 8.14 -14.48 0.88
CA ARG A 263 8.93 -15.60 0.35
C ARG A 263 8.25 -16.23 -0.87
N SER A 264 6.92 -16.28 -0.92
CA SER A 264 6.16 -16.70 -2.10
C SER A 264 6.28 -15.70 -3.24
N LEU A 265 6.45 -14.41 -2.94
CA LEU A 265 6.81 -13.37 -3.92
C LEU A 265 8.18 -13.60 -4.59
N LYS A 266 9.08 -14.45 -4.05
CA LYS A 266 10.31 -14.87 -4.76
C LYS A 266 10.05 -15.65 -6.05
N VAL A 267 8.87 -16.24 -6.20
CA VAL A 267 8.52 -17.01 -7.40
C VAL A 267 8.01 -16.10 -8.52
N LEU A 268 7.71 -14.83 -8.20
CA LEU A 268 7.04 -13.89 -9.09
C LEU A 268 7.88 -12.66 -9.50
N ILE A 269 9.00 -12.40 -8.83
CA ILE A 269 9.96 -11.31 -9.10
C ILE A 269 11.37 -11.89 -9.12
#